data_AF-A0A3N5M6G7-F1
#
_entry.id   AF-A0A3N5M6G7-F1
#
_cell.length_a   1.000
_cell.length_b   1.000
_cell.length_c   1.000
_cell.angle_alpha   90.00
_cell.angle_beta   90.00
_cell.angle_gamma   90.00
#
_symmetry.space_group_name_H-M   'P 1'
#
loop_
_entity.id
_entity.type
_entity.pdbx_description
1 polymer ?
#
loop_
_entity_poly.entity_id
_entity_poly.type
_entity_poly.pdbx_seq_one_letter_code
_entity_poly.pdbx_strand_id
1 'polypeptide(L)'
;MPQEERRFKKYLTDRNISMVIRWWAAGAVYFFIGWGTFLGSQRSTIDLMFTLGLVLGLFNVLILNPFLRLMFNLGPKRPPQENTFMQRMSDHLVELIKNIFIVFIVFLIYITINRSLVGLLHLPEDSVPLPGEPVMFGLFYLIVYLVLEAAARKAKQSINALLHQNQK
;
A
#
# COMPACT_ATOMS: atom_id res chain seq x y z
N MET A 1 34.74 -14.46 4.68
CA MET A 1 33.61 -13.55 4.43
C MET A 1 33.01 -13.07 5.75
N PRO A 2 33.05 -11.76 6.06
CA PRO A 2 32.62 -11.20 7.35
C PRO A 2 31.12 -11.41 7.60
N GLN A 3 30.71 -11.58 8.86
CA GLN A 3 29.32 -11.86 9.23
C GLN A 3 28.36 -10.69 8.94
N GLU A 4 28.87 -9.45 8.89
CA GLU A 4 28.06 -8.25 8.63
C GLU A 4 27.54 -8.19 7.19
N GLU A 5 28.36 -8.54 6.20
CA GLU A 5 27.93 -8.59 4.80
C GLU A 5 26.79 -9.61 4.57
N ARG A 6 26.83 -10.74 5.29
CA ARG A 6 25.76 -11.75 5.20
C ARG A 6 24.45 -11.25 5.80
N ARG A 7 24.49 -10.52 6.91
CA ARG A 7 23.30 -9.91 7.52
C ARG A 7 22.71 -8.80 6.65
N PHE A 8 23.54 -7.95 6.07
CA PHE A 8 23.08 -6.89 5.17
C PHE A 8 22.47 -7.43 3.88
N LYS A 9 23.11 -8.42 3.24
CA LYS A 9 22.52 -9.11 2.08
C LYS A 9 21.18 -9.74 2.44
N LYS A 10 21.10 -10.44 3.57
CA LYS A 10 19.86 -11.03 4.06
C LYS A 10 18.76 -9.99 4.30
N TYR A 11 19.07 -8.86 4.94
CA TYR A 11 18.10 -7.79 5.21
C TYR A 11 17.58 -7.10 3.93
N LEU A 12 18.46 -6.88 2.94
CA LEU A 12 18.06 -6.34 1.64
C LEU A 12 17.17 -7.35 0.88
N THR A 13 17.52 -8.64 0.95
CA THR A 13 16.70 -9.72 0.41
C THR A 13 15.34 -9.80 1.09
N ASP A 14 15.29 -9.74 2.42
CA ASP A 14 14.05 -9.81 3.21
C ASP A 14 13.13 -8.61 2.91
N ARG A 15 13.70 -7.41 2.78
CA ARG A 15 12.96 -6.20 2.38
C ARG A 15 12.38 -6.35 0.98
N ASN A 16 13.16 -6.81 0.01
CA ASN A 16 12.69 -6.96 -1.37
C ASN A 16 11.60 -8.04 -1.47
N ILE A 17 11.76 -9.17 -0.79
CA ILE A 17 10.73 -10.22 -0.76
C ILE A 17 9.45 -9.70 -0.10
N SER A 18 9.55 -8.92 0.98
CA SER A 18 8.38 -8.31 1.61
C SER A 18 7.59 -7.40 0.65
N MET A 19 8.28 -6.69 -0.26
CA MET A 19 7.64 -5.85 -1.28
C MET A 19 6.95 -6.69 -2.35
N VAL A 20 7.59 -7.78 -2.81
CA VAL A 20 6.99 -8.72 -3.77
C VAL A 20 5.72 -9.35 -3.19
N ILE A 21 5.75 -9.76 -1.92
CA ILE A 21 4.57 -10.32 -1.25
C ILE A 21 3.45 -9.27 -1.13
N ARG A 22 3.78 -8.01 -0.80
CA ARG A 22 2.80 -6.90 -0.77
C ARG A 22 2.18 -6.63 -2.14
N TRP A 23 3.00 -6.59 -3.17
CA TRP A 23 2.57 -6.41 -4.56
C TRP A 23 1.62 -7.53 -5.00
N TRP A 24 2.03 -8.78 -4.79
CA TRP A 24 1.25 -9.94 -5.16
C TRP A 24 -0.06 -10.01 -4.38
N ALA A 25 -0.03 -9.77 -3.07
CA ALA A 25 -1.22 -9.74 -2.23
C ALA A 25 -2.23 -8.68 -2.68
N ALA A 26 -1.77 -7.48 -3.02
CA ALA A 26 -2.63 -6.42 -3.54
C ALA A 26 -3.28 -6.82 -4.87
N GLY A 27 -2.52 -7.44 -5.78
CA GLY A 27 -3.06 -7.98 -7.02
C GLY A 27 -4.07 -9.11 -6.79
N ALA A 28 -3.77 -10.06 -5.89
CA ALA A 28 -4.68 -11.15 -5.56
C ALA A 28 -6.01 -10.66 -4.97
N VAL A 29 -5.96 -9.68 -4.04
CA VAL A 29 -7.17 -9.07 -3.48
C VAL A 29 -7.96 -8.35 -4.57
N TYR A 30 -7.29 -7.63 -5.47
CA TYR A 30 -7.95 -7.00 -6.62
C TYR A 30 -8.60 -8.03 -7.54
N PHE A 31 -7.96 -9.17 -7.79
CA PHE A 31 -8.56 -10.24 -8.58
C PHE A 31 -9.86 -10.76 -7.94
N PHE A 32 -9.85 -11.09 -6.64
CA PHE A 32 -11.05 -11.60 -5.98
C PHE A 32 -12.17 -10.56 -5.88
N ILE A 33 -11.85 -9.28 -5.67
CA ILE A 33 -12.85 -8.22 -5.54
C ILE A 33 -13.26 -7.69 -6.91
N GLY A 34 -12.31 -7.18 -7.70
CA GLY A 34 -12.58 -6.56 -8.99
C GLY A 34 -13.13 -7.52 -10.04
N TRP A 35 -12.69 -8.78 -10.04
CA TRP A 35 -13.17 -9.77 -11.02
C TRP A 35 -14.13 -10.77 -10.40
N GLY A 36 -13.90 -11.15 -9.14
CA GLY A 36 -14.74 -12.13 -8.44
C GLY A 36 -16.04 -11.56 -7.88
N THR A 37 -16.19 -10.23 -7.76
CA THR A 37 -17.47 -9.61 -7.42
C THR A 37 -18.08 -8.92 -8.64
N PHE A 38 -19.40 -8.95 -8.76
CA PHE A 38 -20.15 -8.26 -9.81
C PHE A 38 -19.97 -6.71 -9.75
N LEU A 39 -19.21 -6.19 -8.77
CA LEU A 39 -18.84 -4.77 -8.66
C LEU A 39 -17.88 -4.31 -9.77
N GLY A 40 -17.13 -5.23 -10.39
CA GLY A 40 -16.29 -4.91 -11.55
C GLY A 40 -17.08 -4.59 -12.83
N SER A 41 -18.32 -5.08 -12.93
CA SER A 41 -19.22 -4.83 -14.07
C SER A 41 -20.28 -3.76 -13.80
N GLN A 42 -20.30 -3.17 -12.60
CA GLN A 42 -21.25 -2.11 -12.24
C GLN A 42 -20.73 -0.72 -12.64
N ARG A 43 -21.65 0.22 -12.90
CA ARG A 43 -21.33 1.62 -13.26
C ARG A 43 -20.71 2.43 -12.10
N SER A 44 -20.78 1.96 -10.85
CA SER A 44 -20.31 2.71 -9.67
C SER A 44 -18.86 2.39 -9.32
N THR A 45 -17.91 2.99 -10.05
CA THR A 45 -16.46 2.92 -9.78
C THR A 45 -16.10 3.25 -8.32
N ILE A 46 -16.89 4.11 -7.67
CA ILE A 46 -16.74 4.51 -6.27
C ILE A 46 -16.94 3.32 -5.31
N ASP A 47 -17.94 2.48 -5.56
CA ASP A 47 -18.25 1.34 -4.69
C ASP A 47 -17.12 0.30 -4.75
N LEU A 48 -16.59 0.08 -5.95
CA LEU A 48 -15.42 -0.79 -6.14
C LEU A 48 -14.20 -0.23 -5.40
N MET A 49 -13.91 1.07 -5.55
CA MET A 49 -12.78 1.73 -4.89
C MET A 49 -12.86 1.62 -3.36
N PHE A 50 -14.02 1.93 -2.77
CA PHE A 50 -14.22 1.86 -1.32
C PHE A 50 -14.15 0.44 -0.80
N THR A 51 -14.85 -0.51 -1.44
CA THR A 51 -14.86 -1.91 -1.04
C THR A 51 -13.45 -2.50 -1.12
N LEU A 52 -12.74 -2.24 -2.21
CA LEU A 52 -11.38 -2.71 -2.39
C LEU A 52 -10.41 -2.09 -1.37
N GLY A 53 -10.51 -0.78 -1.13
CA GLY A 53 -9.70 -0.09 -0.11
C GLY A 53 -9.91 -0.67 1.29
N LEU A 54 -11.16 -0.97 1.64
CA LEU A 54 -11.52 -1.54 2.94
C LEU A 54 -11.05 -2.98 3.08
N VAL A 55 -11.32 -3.83 2.10
CA VAL A 55 -10.89 -5.25 2.11
C VAL A 55 -9.37 -5.34 2.13
N LEU A 56 -8.67 -4.54 1.31
CA LEU A 56 -7.21 -4.53 1.27
C LEU A 56 -6.61 -3.98 2.57
N GLY A 57 -7.23 -2.95 3.15
CA GLY A 57 -6.86 -2.42 4.46
C GLY A 57 -6.99 -3.48 5.56
N LEU A 58 -8.11 -4.18 5.59
CA LEU A 58 -8.36 -5.24 6.56
C LEU A 58 -7.41 -6.43 6.35
N PHE A 59 -7.19 -6.85 5.10
CA PHE A 59 -6.24 -7.90 4.74
C PHE A 59 -4.82 -7.55 5.20
N ASN A 60 -4.41 -6.30 5.01
CA ASN A 60 -3.08 -5.86 5.41
C ASN A 60 -2.90 -5.86 6.94
N VAL A 61 -3.90 -5.40 7.68
CA VAL A 61 -3.88 -5.37 9.13
C VAL A 61 -3.91 -6.78 9.74
N LEU A 62 -4.82 -7.63 9.27
CA LEU A 62 -5.10 -8.94 9.87
C LEU A 62 -4.16 -10.05 9.40
N ILE A 63 -3.76 -10.03 8.13
CA ILE A 63 -3.05 -11.15 7.51
C ILE A 63 -1.64 -10.70 7.13
N LEU A 64 -1.51 -9.71 6.25
CA LEU A 64 -0.22 -9.41 5.62
C LEU A 64 0.83 -8.94 6.62
N ASN A 65 0.49 -7.99 7.49
CA ASN A 65 1.46 -7.44 8.43
C ASN A 65 1.86 -8.42 9.54
N PRO A 66 0.96 -9.19 10.15
CA PRO A 66 1.35 -10.28 11.05
C PRO A 66 2.20 -11.34 10.33
N PHE A 67 1.83 -11.73 9.10
CA PHE A 67 2.56 -12.72 8.32
C PHE A 67 3.98 -12.26 7.96
N LEU A 68 4.15 -11.04 7.46
CA LEU A 68 5.47 -10.47 7.16
C LEU A 68 6.34 -10.32 8.40
N ARG A 69 5.73 -9.96 9.55
CA ARG A 69 6.44 -9.90 10.83
C ARG A 69 6.93 -11.27 11.27
N LEU A 70 6.12 -12.32 11.10
CA LEU A 70 6.47 -13.69 11.43
C LEU A 70 7.60 -14.23 10.52
N MET A 71 7.49 -14.06 9.20
CA MET A 71 8.46 -14.62 8.25
C MET A 71 9.84 -13.96 8.30
N PHE A 72 9.89 -12.64 8.45
CA PHE A 72 11.15 -11.90 8.36
C PHE A 72 11.67 -11.45 9.73
N ASN A 73 10.98 -11.81 10.80
CA ASN A 73 11.26 -11.34 12.16
C ASN A 73 11.43 -9.81 12.22
N LEU A 74 10.70 -9.09 11.36
CA LEU A 74 10.75 -7.63 11.20
C LEU A 74 9.99 -6.99 12.35
N GLY A 75 10.59 -6.97 13.53
CA GLY A 75 9.99 -6.40 14.72
C GLY A 75 11.00 -5.54 15.49
N PRO A 76 10.75 -4.24 15.71
CA PRO A 76 11.37 -3.59 16.85
C PRO A 76 10.88 -4.31 18.12
N LYS A 77 11.78 -4.62 19.05
CA LYS A 77 11.40 -4.88 20.45
C LYS A 77 10.72 -3.60 20.96
N ARG A 78 9.40 -3.44 20.74
CA ARG A 78 8.66 -2.34 21.34
C ARG A 78 8.88 -2.45 22.86
N PRO A 79 9.28 -1.37 23.56
CA PRO A 79 9.36 -1.41 25.01
C PRO A 79 7.98 -1.85 25.54
N PRO A 80 7.90 -2.76 26.52
CA PRO A 80 6.63 -3.38 26.95
C PRO A 80 5.58 -2.42 27.54
N GLN A 81 5.86 -1.12 27.61
CA GLN A 81 5.31 -0.26 28.67
C GLN A 81 4.14 0.66 28.30
N GLU A 82 3.65 0.69 27.06
CA GLU A 82 2.44 1.44 26.72
C GLU A 82 1.56 0.62 25.77
N ASN A 83 0.71 -0.23 26.35
CA ASN A 83 -0.16 -1.17 25.65
C ASN A 83 -1.63 -0.81 25.90
N THR A 84 -1.98 0.47 25.80
CA THR A 84 -3.38 0.87 25.90
C THR A 84 -4.11 0.36 24.65
N PHE A 85 -5.18 -0.42 24.84
CA PHE A 85 -6.02 -0.97 23.78
C PHE A 85 -6.34 0.05 22.67
N MET A 86 -6.59 1.31 23.07
CA MET A 86 -6.85 2.44 22.18
C MET A 86 -5.68 2.76 21.23
N GLN A 87 -4.41 2.67 21.66
CA GLN A 87 -3.25 2.91 20.79
C GLN A 87 -3.12 1.83 19.72
N ARG A 88 -3.35 0.55 20.07
CA ARG A 88 -3.34 -0.55 19.10
C ARG A 88 -4.47 -0.42 18.08
N MET A 89 -5.66 -0.04 18.55
CA MET A 89 -6.79 0.23 17.66
C MET A 89 -6.48 1.40 16.71
N SER A 90 -5.88 2.48 17.22
CA SER A 90 -5.46 3.63 16.40
C SER A 90 -4.43 3.23 15.34
N ASP A 91 -3.41 2.43 15.69
CA ASP A 91 -2.43 1.90 14.74
C ASP A 91 -3.13 1.15 13.58
N HIS A 92 -4.12 0.32 13.90
CA HIS A 92 -4.89 -0.43 12.91
C HIS A 92 -5.80 0.46 12.05
N LEU A 93 -6.45 1.46 12.66
CA LEU A 93 -7.31 2.40 11.94
C LEU A 93 -6.49 3.28 10.98
N VAL A 94 -5.35 3.80 11.42
CA VAL A 94 -4.44 4.58 10.57
C VAL A 94 -3.98 3.73 9.39
N GLU A 95 -3.68 2.45 9.61
CA GLU A 95 -3.31 1.56 8.53
C GLU A 95 -4.45 1.27 7.56
N LEU A 96 -5.68 1.10 8.04
CA LEU A 96 -6.85 0.92 7.21
C LEU A 96 -7.12 2.16 6.35
N ILE A 97 -7.10 3.35 6.96
CA ILE A 97 -7.27 4.64 6.27
C ILE A 97 -6.18 4.83 5.21
N LYS A 98 -4.92 4.53 5.55
CA LYS A 98 -3.78 4.57 4.61
C LYS A 98 -4.04 3.70 3.38
N ASN A 99 -4.58 2.50 3.57
CA ASN A 99 -4.90 1.59 2.46
C ASN A 99 -6.01 2.13 1.56
N ILE A 100 -7.10 2.64 2.13
CA ILE A 100 -8.16 3.30 1.36
C ILE A 100 -7.58 4.46 0.55
N PHE A 101 -6.73 5.27 1.17
CA PHE A 101 -6.08 6.41 0.50
C PHE A 101 -5.14 5.97 -0.62
N ILE A 102 -4.38 4.89 -0.45
CA ILE A 102 -3.56 4.31 -1.53
C ILE A 102 -4.44 3.90 -2.70
N VAL A 103 -5.51 3.15 -2.43
CA VAL A 103 -6.42 2.68 -3.49
C VAL A 103 -7.06 3.87 -4.21
N PHE A 104 -7.49 4.91 -3.48
CA PHE A 104 -7.98 6.15 -4.07
C PHE A 104 -6.98 6.77 -5.07
N ILE A 105 -5.70 6.90 -4.68
CA ILE A 105 -4.66 7.42 -5.57
C ILE A 105 -4.47 6.51 -6.79
N VAL A 106 -4.46 5.18 -6.60
CA VAL A 106 -4.33 4.23 -7.71
C VAL A 106 -5.47 4.40 -8.72
N PHE A 107 -6.71 4.60 -8.26
CA PHE A 107 -7.84 4.87 -9.14
C PHE A 107 -7.68 6.19 -9.90
N LEU A 108 -7.18 7.25 -9.25
CA LEU A 108 -6.85 8.50 -9.93
C LEU A 108 -5.78 8.29 -11.02
N ILE A 109 -4.75 7.49 -10.75
CA ILE A 109 -3.73 7.13 -11.75
C ILE A 109 -4.37 6.44 -12.96
N TYR A 110 -5.25 5.45 -12.74
CA TYR A 110 -5.96 4.78 -13.84
C TYR A 110 -6.82 5.76 -14.65
N ILE A 111 -7.55 6.66 -13.99
CA ILE A 111 -8.37 7.66 -14.66
C ILE A 111 -7.50 8.61 -15.50
N THR A 112 -6.40 9.10 -14.92
CA THR A 112 -5.48 10.01 -15.61
C THR A 112 -4.83 9.33 -16.82
N ILE A 113 -4.30 8.11 -16.66
CA ILE A 113 -3.67 7.37 -17.76
C ILE A 113 -4.69 7.11 -18.88
N ASN A 114 -5.88 6.62 -18.56
CA ASN A 114 -6.89 6.33 -19.57
C ASN A 114 -7.33 7.60 -20.31
N ARG A 115 -7.58 8.71 -19.62
CA ARG A 115 -7.91 9.99 -20.26
C ARG A 115 -6.79 10.50 -21.15
N SER A 116 -5.53 10.40 -20.71
CA SER A 116 -4.37 10.77 -21.52
C SER A 116 -4.23 9.91 -22.77
N LEU A 117 -4.43 8.60 -22.66
CA LEU A 117 -4.37 7.68 -23.81
C LEU A 117 -5.48 7.95 -24.82
N VAL A 118 -6.71 8.18 -24.37
CA VAL A 118 -7.84 8.53 -25.25
C VAL A 118 -7.53 9.82 -26.02
N GLY A 119 -7.03 10.85 -25.33
CA GLY A 119 -6.68 12.13 -25.96
C GLY A 119 -5.49 12.04 -26.93
N LEU A 120 -4.46 11.24 -26.60
CA LEU A 120 -3.27 11.09 -27.45
C LEU A 120 -3.53 10.21 -28.67
N LEU A 121 -4.33 9.15 -28.52
CA LEU A 121 -4.60 8.15 -29.56
C LEU A 121 -5.88 8.43 -30.34
N HIS A 122 -6.60 9.52 -30.03
CA HIS A 122 -7.88 9.89 -30.63
C HIS A 122 -8.91 8.74 -30.59
N LEU A 123 -8.94 8.01 -29.47
CA LEU A 123 -9.87 6.90 -29.29
C LEU A 123 -11.26 7.42 -28.88
N PRO A 124 -12.33 6.61 -29.02
CA PRO A 124 -13.64 6.96 -28.48
C PRO A 124 -13.60 7.25 -26.98
N GLU A 125 -14.39 8.21 -26.49
CA GLU A 125 -14.40 8.60 -25.07
C GLU A 125 -14.81 7.47 -24.13
N ASP A 126 -15.60 6.51 -24.63
CA ASP A 126 -16.02 5.32 -23.88
C ASP A 126 -14.97 4.21 -23.88
N SER A 127 -13.85 4.39 -24.58
CA SER A 127 -12.77 3.41 -24.59
C SER A 127 -12.02 3.43 -23.26
N VAL A 128 -11.66 2.24 -22.77
CA VAL A 128 -10.80 2.05 -21.59
C VAL A 128 -9.53 1.35 -22.06
N PRO A 129 -8.53 2.09 -22.59
CA PRO A 129 -7.33 1.49 -23.18
C PRO A 129 -6.51 0.64 -22.19
N LEU A 130 -6.49 1.05 -20.92
CA LEU A 130 -5.85 0.31 -19.83
C LEU A 130 -6.91 -0.17 -18.84
N PRO A 131 -7.40 -1.42 -18.98
CA PRO A 131 -8.32 -1.99 -18.02
C PRO A 131 -7.63 -2.24 -16.68
N GLY A 132 -8.42 -2.32 -15.62
CA GLY A 132 -7.93 -2.68 -14.30
C GLY A 132 -7.55 -4.15 -14.24
N GLU A 133 -6.27 -4.45 -14.43
CA GLU A 133 -5.74 -5.81 -14.30
C GLU A 133 -5.12 -6.04 -12.91
N PRO A 134 -5.26 -7.25 -12.33
CA PRO A 134 -4.71 -7.56 -11.00
C PRO A 134 -3.22 -7.25 -10.85
N VAL A 135 -2.41 -7.60 -11.85
CA VAL A 135 -0.95 -7.44 -11.81
C VAL A 135 -0.56 -5.96 -11.84
N MET A 136 -1.20 -5.19 -12.74
CA MET A 136 -0.99 -3.75 -12.87
C MET A 136 -1.51 -2.98 -11.66
N PHE A 137 -2.66 -3.37 -11.12
CA PHE A 137 -3.18 -2.81 -9.89
C PHE A 137 -2.20 -3.01 -8.73
N GLY A 138 -1.70 -4.24 -8.55
CA GLY A 138 -0.69 -4.53 -7.54
C GLY A 138 0.55 -3.65 -7.70
N LEU A 139 0.99 -3.42 -8.95
CA LEU A 139 2.16 -2.59 -9.26
C LEU A 139 1.94 -1.14 -8.86
N PHE A 140 0.84 -0.51 -9.28
CA PHE A 140 0.53 0.87 -8.89
C PHE A 140 0.32 0.99 -7.38
N TYR A 141 -0.34 0.02 -6.77
CA TYR A 141 -0.50 -0.04 -5.32
C TYR A 141 0.87 -0.04 -4.62
N LEU A 142 1.83 -0.87 -5.05
CA LEU A 142 3.16 -0.92 -4.46
C LEU A 142 3.90 0.41 -4.65
N ILE A 143 3.85 1.01 -5.84
CA ILE A 143 4.50 2.30 -6.12
C ILE A 143 3.96 3.38 -5.18
N VAL A 144 2.63 3.53 -5.09
CA VAL A 144 2.00 4.52 -4.22
C VAL A 144 2.32 4.25 -2.75
N TYR A 145 2.29 2.98 -2.33
CA TYR A 145 2.69 2.57 -0.99
C TYR A 145 4.12 3.02 -0.65
N LEU A 146 5.08 2.78 -1.55
CA LEU A 146 6.48 3.18 -1.38
C LEU A 146 6.65 4.70 -1.32
N VAL A 147 5.94 5.43 -2.17
CA VAL A 147 5.95 6.90 -2.18
C VAL A 147 5.42 7.46 -0.87
N LEU A 148 4.28 6.95 -0.37
CA LEU A 148 3.70 7.40 0.89
C LEU A 148 4.59 7.06 2.08
N GLU A 149 5.21 5.87 2.11
CA GLU A 149 6.19 5.55 3.14
C GLU A 149 7.39 6.49 3.10
N ALA A 150 7.90 6.83 1.91
CA ALA A 150 9.01 7.76 1.76
C ALA A 150 8.63 9.18 2.23
N ALA A 151 7.43 9.63 1.87
CA ALA A 151 6.89 10.92 2.30
C ALA A 151 6.72 10.97 3.83
N ALA A 152 6.15 9.94 4.44
CA ALA A 152 5.97 9.85 5.88
C ALA A 152 7.31 9.85 6.64
N ARG A 153 8.32 9.13 6.13
CA ARG A 153 9.67 9.15 6.69
C ARG A 153 10.30 10.54 6.65
N LYS A 154 10.22 11.23 5.51
CA LYS A 154 10.72 12.60 5.36
C LYS A 154 9.98 13.58 6.29
N ALA A 155 8.66 13.51 6.36
CA ALA A 155 7.86 14.36 7.24
C ALA A 155 8.28 14.20 8.72
N LYS A 156 8.45 12.95 9.18
CA LYS A 156 8.92 12.67 10.54
C LYS A 156 10.31 13.25 10.83
N GLN A 157 11.23 13.15 9.87
CA GLN A 157 12.57 13.74 10.00
C GLN A 157 12.52 15.27 10.11
N SER A 158 11.72 15.92 9.27
CA SER A 158 11.55 17.38 9.31
C SER A 158 10.96 17.86 10.62
N ILE A 159 9.92 17.18 11.14
CA ILE A 159 9.31 17.52 12.44
C ILE A 159 10.33 17.40 13.57
N ASN A 160 11.10 16.30 13.61
CA ASN A 160 12.11 16.10 14.65
C ASN A 160 13.22 17.16 14.57
N ALA A 161 13.64 17.57 13.37
CA ALA A 161 14.62 18.64 13.19
C ALA A 161 14.12 19.98 13.74
N LEU A 162 12.85 20.33 13.49
CA LEU A 162 12.22 21.55 14.03
C LEU A 162 12.08 21.52 15.55
N LEU A 163 11.74 20.37 16.14
CA LEU A 163 11.63 20.23 17.59
C LEU A 163 12.99 20.41 18.29
N HIS A 164 14.08 19.88 17.72
CA HIS A 164 15.43 20.09 18.27
C HIS A 164 15.96 21.51 18.08
N GLN A 165 15.47 22.25 17.09
CA GLN A 165 15.80 23.67 16.90
C GLN A 165 15.11 24.57 17.92
N ASN A 166 13.86 24.26 18.30
CA ASN A 166 13.08 25.02 19.29
C ASN A 166 13.45 24.74 20.77
N GLN A 167 14.39 23.81 21.03
CA GLN A 167 14.91 23.52 22.38
C GLN A 167 16.30 24.12 22.64
N LYS A 168 16.80 24.97 21.76
CA LYS A 168 18.01 25.80 21.95
C LYS A 168 17.61 27.27 22.02
#